data_AF-A0AA42QUL8-F1
#
_entry.id   AF-A0AA42QUL8-F1
#
_cell.length_a   1.000
_cell.length_b   1.000
_cell.length_c   1.000
_cell.angle_alpha   90.00
_cell.angle_beta   90.00
_cell.angle_gamma   90.00
#
_symmetry.space_group_name_H-M   'P 1'
#
loop_
_entity.id
_entity.type
_entity.pdbx_description
1 polymer ?
#
loop_
_entity_poly.entity_id
_entity_poly.type
_entity_poly.pdbx_seq_one_letter_code
_entity_poly.pdbx_strand_id
1 'polypeptide(L)'
;MDKNQVVKSNQVIEASYQLSAVEQRIVLAAISRIPKNQPITDDELYPVSINELQLLGVHEKTAYRDLKEGINRLYERSINLSVDDKSIKMRWVQEVQFLDSQSVIGIRFSKPILPFISNLSREFTKYALSDIAGINSGYGIRIYELLV
;
A
#
# COMPACT_ATOMS: atom_id res chain seq x y z
N MET A 1 -18.20 -5.22 -2.04
CA MET A 1 -16.97 -4.78 -2.74
C MET A 1 -15.86 -5.73 -2.36
N ASP A 2 -15.19 -6.32 -3.34
CA ASP A 2 -14.04 -7.20 -3.10
C ASP A 2 -12.91 -6.43 -2.41
N LYS A 3 -12.74 -6.66 -1.10
CA LYS A 3 -11.63 -6.16 -0.27
C LYS A 3 -10.27 -6.80 -0.64
N ASN A 4 -10.24 -7.54 -1.75
CA ASN A 4 -9.10 -8.34 -2.17
C ASN A 4 -8.43 -7.81 -3.43
N GLN A 5 -8.94 -6.77 -4.10
CA GLN A 5 -8.32 -6.31 -5.35
C GLN A 5 -7.51 -5.04 -5.11
N VAL A 6 -6.23 -5.09 -5.45
CA VAL A 6 -5.34 -3.94 -5.48
C VAL A 6 -5.48 -3.24 -6.83
N VAL A 7 -5.42 -1.91 -6.84
CA VAL A 7 -5.39 -1.11 -8.06
C VAL A 7 -4.31 -0.04 -7.94
N LYS A 8 -3.34 -0.04 -8.86
CA LYS A 8 -2.23 0.93 -8.90
C LYS A 8 -1.98 1.40 -10.32
N SER A 9 -1.66 2.67 -10.50
CA SER A 9 -1.30 3.17 -11.83
C SER A 9 0.04 2.57 -12.27
N ASN A 10 0.21 2.42 -13.58
CA ASN A 10 1.48 1.91 -14.13
C ASN A 10 2.66 2.79 -13.71
N GLN A 11 2.45 4.10 -13.58
CA GLN A 11 3.46 5.04 -13.08
C GLN A 11 3.96 4.70 -11.68
N VAL A 12 3.07 4.27 -10.76
CA VAL A 12 3.49 3.81 -9.43
C VAL A 12 4.17 2.45 -9.54
N ILE A 13 3.68 1.57 -10.40
CA ILE A 13 4.30 0.25 -10.62
C ILE A 13 5.74 0.39 -11.13
N GLU A 14 6.03 1.35 -12.01
CA GLU A 14 7.34 1.59 -12.60
C GLU A 14 8.24 2.51 -11.74
N ALA A 15 7.66 3.19 -10.75
CA ALA A 15 8.36 4.16 -9.93
C ALA A 15 9.53 3.59 -9.14
N SER A 16 10.54 4.43 -8.94
CA SER A 16 11.64 4.14 -8.02
C SER A 16 11.22 4.43 -6.58
N TYR A 17 11.05 3.36 -5.80
CA TYR A 17 10.89 3.41 -4.35
C TYR A 17 11.36 2.10 -3.70
N GLN A 18 11.61 2.16 -2.40
CA GLN A 18 11.96 0.98 -1.60
C GLN A 18 11.04 0.87 -0.40
N LEU A 19 10.29 -0.22 -0.38
CA LEU A 19 9.46 -0.66 0.74
C LEU A 19 9.84 -2.12 1.04
N SER A 20 9.98 -2.46 2.31
CA SER A 20 10.07 -3.85 2.77
C SER A 20 8.79 -4.62 2.45
N ALA A 21 8.84 -5.95 2.51
CA ALA A 21 7.63 -6.78 2.30
C ALA A 21 6.51 -6.39 3.28
N VAL A 22 6.84 -6.11 4.55
CA VAL A 22 5.86 -5.68 5.55
C VAL A 22 5.25 -4.32 5.18
N GLU A 23 6.08 -3.33 4.85
CA GLU A 23 5.60 -2.00 4.41
C GLU A 23 4.70 -2.10 3.17
N GLN A 24 5.06 -2.95 2.20
CA GLN A 24 4.25 -3.18 1.02
C GLN A 24 2.91 -3.85 1.36
N ARG A 25 2.89 -4.92 2.17
CA ARG A 25 1.65 -5.58 2.58
C ARG A 25 0.68 -4.59 3.24
N ILE A 26 1.20 -3.72 4.12
CA ILE A 26 0.46 -2.63 4.76
C ILE A 26 -0.14 -1.69 3.71
N VAL A 27 0.68 -1.16 2.79
CA VAL A 27 0.22 -0.23 1.74
C VAL A 27 -0.81 -0.88 0.83
N LEU A 28 -0.54 -2.09 0.34
CA LEU A 28 -1.39 -2.80 -0.63
C LEU A 28 -2.74 -3.17 -0.01
N ALA A 29 -2.76 -3.59 1.26
CA ALA A 29 -3.99 -3.86 2.00
C ALA A 29 -4.81 -2.58 2.26
N ALA A 30 -4.17 -1.42 2.40
CA ALA A 30 -4.89 -0.15 2.47
C ALA A 30 -5.40 0.29 1.09
N ILE A 31 -4.63 0.10 0.02
CA ILE A 31 -5.07 0.39 -1.36
C ILE A 31 -6.28 -0.46 -1.74
N SER A 32 -6.34 -1.75 -1.36
CA SER A 32 -7.49 -2.61 -1.68
C SER A 32 -8.81 -2.16 -1.04
N ARG A 33 -8.75 -1.27 -0.04
CA ARG A 33 -9.91 -0.67 0.63
C ARG A 33 -10.40 0.61 -0.02
N ILE A 34 -9.61 1.21 -0.92
CA ILE A 34 -10.00 2.44 -1.62
C ILE A 34 -11.26 2.16 -2.45
N PRO A 35 -12.34 2.95 -2.26
CA PRO A 35 -13.52 2.83 -3.09
C PRO A 35 -13.19 3.02 -4.57
N LYS A 36 -13.62 2.06 -5.40
CA LYS A 36 -13.39 2.12 -6.84
C LYS A 36 -14.39 3.07 -7.50
N ASN A 37 -13.93 3.79 -8.53
CA ASN A 37 -14.75 4.68 -9.36
C ASN A 37 -15.46 5.81 -8.59
N GLN A 38 -14.89 6.25 -7.47
CA GLN A 38 -15.41 7.34 -6.65
C GLN A 38 -14.28 8.33 -6.36
N PRO A 39 -14.58 9.64 -6.23
CA PRO A 39 -13.60 10.62 -5.78
C PRO A 39 -13.02 10.18 -4.43
N ILE A 40 -11.70 10.26 -4.33
CA ILE A 40 -10.94 9.95 -3.12
C ILE A 40 -10.49 11.25 -2.47
N THR A 41 -10.46 11.28 -1.14
CA THR A 41 -9.94 12.40 -0.35
C THR A 41 -8.80 11.92 0.54
N ASP A 42 -7.98 12.87 1.01
CA ASP A 42 -6.96 12.61 2.03
C ASP A 42 -7.52 12.73 3.45
N ASP A 43 -8.85 12.85 3.58
CA ASP A 43 -9.54 12.88 4.87
C ASP A 43 -9.81 11.47 5.43
N GLU A 44 -9.71 10.45 4.58
CA GLU A 44 -10.04 9.06 4.91
C GLU A 44 -8.87 8.30 5.56
N LEU A 45 -9.19 7.53 6.61
CA LEU A 45 -8.29 6.57 7.24
C LEU A 45 -8.68 5.15 6.82
N TYR A 46 -7.72 4.37 6.31
CA TYR A 46 -7.92 3.00 5.84
C TYR A 46 -7.44 2.01 6.91
N PRO A 47 -8.34 1.32 7.65
CA PRO A 47 -7.98 0.45 8.76
C PRO A 47 -7.65 -0.98 8.32
N VAL A 48 -6.41 -1.42 8.51
CA VAL A 48 -5.90 -2.77 8.20
C VAL A 48 -5.74 -3.60 9.47
N SER A 49 -6.33 -4.80 9.53
CA SER A 49 -6.20 -5.66 10.72
C SER A 49 -4.88 -6.45 10.70
N ILE A 50 -4.31 -6.71 11.87
CA ILE A 50 -3.11 -7.54 11.99
C ILE A 50 -3.36 -8.97 11.45
N ASN A 51 -4.53 -9.54 11.72
CA ASN A 51 -4.90 -10.89 11.25
C ASN A 51 -4.89 -10.97 9.71
N GLU A 52 -5.37 -9.92 9.03
CA GLU A 52 -5.32 -9.87 7.56
C GLU A 52 -3.86 -9.83 7.08
N LEU A 53 -3.02 -9.01 7.70
CA LEU A 53 -1.59 -8.92 7.35
C LEU A 53 -0.85 -10.24 7.59
N GLN A 54 -1.27 -11.02 8.58
CA GLN A 54 -0.75 -12.37 8.81
C GLN A 54 -1.15 -13.35 7.70
N LEU A 55 -2.40 -13.29 7.20
CA LEU A 55 -2.82 -14.07 6.02
C LEU A 55 -2.05 -13.66 4.76
N LEU A 56 -1.61 -12.41 4.72
CA LEU A 56 -0.71 -11.93 3.69
C LEU A 56 0.74 -12.32 3.94
N GLY A 57 1.09 -13.14 4.93
CA GLY A 57 2.45 -13.64 5.11
C GLY A 57 3.33 -12.82 6.07
N VAL A 58 2.74 -11.98 6.93
CA VAL A 58 3.44 -11.48 8.12
C VAL A 58 3.49 -12.59 9.17
N HIS A 59 4.66 -12.86 9.72
CA HIS A 59 4.86 -13.97 10.64
C HIS A 59 4.11 -13.75 11.98
N GLU A 60 3.26 -14.69 12.37
CA GLU A 60 2.31 -14.54 13.48
C GLU A 60 2.98 -14.10 14.80
N LYS A 61 4.06 -14.79 15.20
CA LYS A 61 4.72 -14.54 16.48
C LYS A 61 5.44 -13.20 16.57
N THR A 62 5.80 -12.60 15.43
CA THR A 62 6.54 -11.35 15.36
C THR A 62 5.72 -10.20 14.79
N ALA A 63 4.48 -10.48 14.38
CA ALA A 63 3.61 -9.57 13.66
C ALA A 63 3.51 -8.21 14.33
N TYR A 64 3.20 -8.17 15.63
CA TYR A 64 3.01 -6.90 16.35
C TYR A 64 4.26 -6.01 16.28
N ARG A 65 5.45 -6.55 16.58
CA ARG A 65 6.71 -5.81 16.52
C ARG A 65 7.03 -5.37 15.09
N ASP A 66 6.99 -6.31 14.16
CA ASP A 66 7.41 -6.07 12.77
C ASP A 66 6.46 -5.08 12.08
N LEU A 67 5.17 -5.11 12.40
CA LEU A 67 4.17 -4.16 11.91
C LEU A 67 4.30 -2.79 12.55
N LYS A 68 4.56 -2.71 13.86
CA LYS A 68 4.79 -1.43 14.55
C LYS A 68 6.04 -0.73 14.05
N GLU A 69 7.11 -1.48 13.79
CA GLU A 69 8.30 -0.94 13.12
C GLU A 69 8.01 -0.59 11.66
N GLY A 70 7.33 -1.48 10.93
CA GLY A 70 7.00 -1.30 9.53
C GLY A 70 6.17 -0.03 9.27
N ILE A 71 5.16 0.23 10.09
CA ILE A 71 4.31 1.42 9.94
C ILE A 71 5.06 2.72 10.23
N ASN A 72 5.92 2.73 11.24
CA ASN A 72 6.77 3.88 11.56
C ASN A 72 7.77 4.16 10.44
N ARG A 73 8.36 3.12 9.85
CA ARG A 73 9.23 3.28 8.68
C ARG A 73 8.43 3.77 7.46
N LEU A 74 7.22 3.24 7.23
CA LEU A 74 6.35 3.63 6.12
C LEU A 74 6.02 5.12 6.13
N TYR A 75 5.79 5.70 7.31
CA TYR A 75 5.59 7.14 7.47
C TYR A 75 6.75 7.96 6.86
N GLU A 76 7.97 7.45 6.99
CA GLU A 76 9.17 8.06 6.42
C GLU A 76 9.46 7.64 4.97
N ARG A 77 8.57 6.92 4.29
CA ARG A 77 8.79 6.52 2.89
C ARG A 77 8.30 7.56 1.91
N SER A 78 9.07 7.69 0.83
CA SER A 78 8.71 8.51 -0.32
C SER A 78 8.77 7.69 -1.60
N ILE A 79 8.08 8.18 -2.60
CA ILE A 79 8.08 7.69 -3.97
C ILE A 79 8.46 8.83 -4.90
N ASN A 80 9.24 8.52 -5.93
CA ASN A 80 9.55 9.46 -7.01
C ASN A 80 8.82 8.99 -8.28
N LEU A 81 7.88 9.81 -8.77
CA LEU A 81 7.15 9.57 -10.01
C LEU A 81 7.69 10.46 -11.13
N SER A 82 7.72 9.92 -12.35
CA SER A 82 7.95 10.71 -13.57
C SER A 82 6.61 10.97 -14.25
N VAL A 83 6.24 12.24 -14.38
CA VAL A 83 4.96 12.69 -14.98
C VAL A 83 5.26 13.89 -15.88
N ASP A 84 4.95 13.80 -17.18
CA ASP A 84 5.13 14.90 -18.15
C ASP A 84 6.50 15.60 -18.04
N ASP A 85 7.59 14.82 -18.09
CA ASP A 85 8.98 15.25 -17.92
C ASP A 85 9.34 15.88 -16.56
N LYS A 86 8.45 15.78 -15.56
CA LYS A 86 8.70 16.22 -14.19
C LYS A 86 8.96 15.03 -13.27
N SER A 87 9.99 15.16 -12.44
CA SER A 87 10.22 14.26 -11.31
C SER A 87 9.52 14.80 -10.07
N ILE A 88 8.54 14.06 -9.56
CA ILE A 88 7.72 14.43 -8.41
C ILE A 88 8.03 13.49 -7.26
N LYS A 89 8.62 14.03 -6.19
CA LYS A 89 8.84 13.32 -4.94
C LYS A 89 7.72 13.61 -3.96
N MET A 90 7.11 12.56 -3.42
CA MET A 90 6.02 12.66 -2.44
C MET A 90 6.11 11.55 -1.39
N ARG A 91 5.50 11.76 -0.23
CA ARG A 91 5.32 10.71 0.78
C ARG A 91 4.22 9.74 0.33
N TRP A 92 4.29 8.50 0.82
CA TRP A 92 3.20 7.53 0.64
C TRP A 92 1.99 7.87 1.50
N VAL A 93 2.24 8.18 2.77
CA VAL A 93 1.23 8.35 3.81
C VAL A 93 1.50 9.65 4.54
N GLN A 94 0.44 10.35 4.96
CA GLN A 94 0.53 11.57 5.76
C GLN A 94 0.16 11.36 7.23
N GLU A 95 -0.49 10.23 7.54
CA GLU A 95 -0.79 9.82 8.90
C GLU A 95 -0.76 8.30 9.00
N VAL A 96 -0.24 7.80 10.12
CA VAL A 96 -0.32 6.39 10.48
C VAL A 96 -0.79 6.26 11.92
N GLN A 97 -1.63 5.26 12.19
CA GLN A 97 -2.13 4.95 13.52
C GLN A 97 -1.92 3.48 13.82
N PHE A 98 -1.58 3.17 15.08
CA PHE A 98 -1.52 1.81 15.57
C PHE A 98 -2.49 1.69 16.75
N LEU A 99 -3.64 1.05 16.52
CA LEU A 99 -4.73 0.90 17.47
C LEU A 99 -4.56 -0.43 18.23
N ASP A 100 -3.73 -0.40 19.28
CA ASP A 100 -3.33 -1.58 20.06
C ASP A 100 -4.52 -2.41 20.55
N SER A 101 -5.53 -1.77 21.12
CA SER A 101 -6.72 -2.44 21.67
C SER A 101 -7.57 -3.15 20.62
N GLN A 102 -7.42 -2.78 19.34
CA GLN A 102 -8.20 -3.33 18.22
C GLN A 102 -7.36 -4.21 17.30
N SER A 103 -6.03 -4.27 17.49
CA SER A 103 -5.10 -4.94 16.56
C SER A 103 -5.27 -4.46 15.13
N VAL A 104 -5.34 -3.13 14.96
CA VAL A 104 -5.57 -2.46 13.66
C VAL A 104 -4.51 -1.39 13.43
N ILE A 105 -4.10 -1.25 12.17
CA ILE A 105 -3.26 -0.18 11.66
C ILE A 105 -4.11 0.74 10.81
N GLY A 106 -4.18 2.03 11.14
CA GLY A 106 -4.83 3.05 10.33
C GLY A 106 -3.83 3.73 9.41
N ILE A 107 -4.18 3.90 8.14
CA ILE A 107 -3.34 4.59 7.15
C ILE A 107 -4.13 5.71 6.49
N ARG A 108 -3.56 6.91 6.46
CA ARG A 108 -4.04 8.00 5.61
C ARG A 108 -3.02 8.26 4.52
N PHE A 109 -3.42 8.01 3.27
CA PHE A 109 -2.56 8.29 2.12
C PHE A 109 -2.34 9.79 1.96
N SER A 110 -1.15 10.17 1.50
CA SER A 110 -0.87 11.57 1.19
C SER A 110 -1.71 12.05 0.00
N LYS A 111 -2.24 13.27 0.07
CA LYS A 111 -3.03 13.85 -1.03
C LYS A 111 -2.41 13.70 -2.44
N PRO A 112 -1.10 13.92 -2.65
CA PRO A 112 -0.51 13.84 -3.99
C PRO A 112 -0.49 12.42 -4.58
N ILE A 113 -0.52 11.35 -3.77
CA ILE A 113 -0.46 9.98 -4.28
C ILE A 113 -1.82 9.44 -4.72
N LEU A 114 -2.91 10.03 -4.21
CA LEU A 114 -4.28 9.54 -4.41
C LEU A 114 -4.68 9.32 -5.88
N PRO A 115 -4.35 10.22 -6.83
CA PRO A 115 -4.70 10.01 -8.24
C PRO A 115 -4.08 8.76 -8.86
N PHE A 116 -2.99 8.25 -8.27
CA PHE A 116 -2.23 7.11 -8.78
C PHE A 116 -2.62 5.77 -8.13
N ILE A 117 -3.45 5.81 -7.08
CA ILE A 117 -3.93 4.62 -6.34
C ILE A 117 -5.47 4.55 -6.27
N SER A 118 -6.17 5.55 -6.80
CA SER A 118 -7.62 5.51 -7.00
C SER A 118 -7.90 5.18 -8.46
N ASN A 119 -8.67 4.12 -8.71
CA ASN A 119 -9.02 3.61 -10.03
C ASN A 119 -9.98 4.56 -10.78
N LEU A 120 -9.53 5.79 -11.07
CA LEU A 120 -10.29 6.84 -11.74
C LEU A 120 -9.89 7.01 -13.21
N SER A 121 -8.81 6.37 -13.66
CA SER A 121 -8.34 6.41 -15.05
C SER A 121 -8.18 5.00 -15.66
N ARG A 122 -7.81 4.92 -16.95
CA ARG A 122 -7.73 3.65 -17.71
C ARG A 122 -6.42 2.88 -17.53
N GLU A 123 -5.33 3.52 -17.09
CA GLU A 123 -3.97 2.96 -17.07
C GLU A 123 -3.59 2.42 -15.70
N PHE A 124 -4.18 1.28 -15.31
CA PHE A 124 -4.01 0.68 -13.99
C PHE A 124 -3.77 -0.84 -14.04
N THR A 125 -2.74 -1.30 -13.33
CA THR A 125 -2.54 -2.71 -12.98
C THR A 125 -3.49 -3.12 -11.87
N LYS A 126 -4.07 -4.32 -11.99
CA LYS A 126 -5.05 -4.89 -11.06
C LYS A 126 -4.68 -6.33 -10.75
N TYR A 127 -4.63 -6.69 -9.48
CA TYR A 127 -4.36 -8.06 -9.04
C TYR A 127 -4.99 -8.33 -7.68
N ALA A 128 -5.06 -9.60 -7.27
CA ALA A 128 -5.59 -9.96 -5.98
C ALA A 128 -4.50 -9.84 -4.91
N LEU A 129 -4.84 -9.26 -3.76
CA LEU A 129 -3.95 -9.09 -2.62
C LEU A 129 -3.43 -10.43 -2.10
N SER A 130 -4.20 -11.51 -2.28
CA SER A 130 -3.78 -12.88 -1.98
C SER A 130 -2.60 -13.36 -2.82
N ASP A 131 -2.41 -12.82 -4.02
CA ASP A 131 -1.37 -13.29 -4.95
C ASP A 131 0.05 -13.03 -4.42
N ILE A 132 0.19 -12.01 -3.56
CA ILE A 132 1.48 -11.62 -2.96
C ILE A 132 1.74 -12.29 -1.61
N ALA A 133 0.80 -13.08 -1.07
CA ALA A 133 0.93 -13.67 0.26
C ALA A 133 2.17 -14.57 0.41
N GLY A 134 2.47 -15.38 -0.62
CA GLY A 134 3.64 -16.28 -0.63
C GLY A 134 4.98 -15.60 -0.89
N ILE A 135 5.01 -14.29 -1.20
CA ILE A 135 6.22 -13.58 -1.59
C ILE A 135 6.81 -12.81 -0.40
N ASN A 136 7.92 -13.30 0.16
CA ASN A 136 8.51 -12.73 1.38
C ASN A 136 9.49 -11.57 1.14
N SER A 137 9.81 -11.26 -0.11
CA SER A 137 10.72 -10.17 -0.48
C SER A 137 9.94 -9.00 -1.05
N GLY A 138 10.24 -7.79 -0.56
CA GLY A 138 9.69 -6.56 -1.14
C GLY A 138 10.07 -6.40 -2.62
N TYR A 139 11.25 -6.86 -3.04
CA TYR A 139 11.62 -6.90 -4.46
C TYR A 139 10.79 -7.92 -5.24
N GLY A 140 10.52 -9.09 -4.66
CA GLY A 140 9.71 -10.13 -5.31
C GLY A 140 8.30 -9.64 -5.61
N ILE A 141 7.69 -8.92 -4.66
CA ILE A 141 6.35 -8.33 -4.84
C ILE A 141 6.39 -7.28 -5.98
N ARG A 142 7.43 -6.46 -6.06
CA ARG A 142 7.60 -5.48 -7.15
C ARG A 142 7.76 -6.15 -8.52
N ILE A 143 8.52 -7.25 -8.58
CA ILE A 143 8.66 -8.04 -9.82
C ILE A 143 7.30 -8.62 -10.23
N TYR A 144 6.54 -9.19 -9.28
CA TYR A 144 5.19 -9.67 -9.55
C TYR A 144 4.31 -8.56 -10.13
N GLU A 145 4.30 -7.39 -9.49
CA GLU A 145 3.55 -6.20 -9.94
C GLU A 145 3.92 -5.74 -11.36
N LEU A 146 5.15 -5.96 -11.81
CA LEU A 146 5.62 -5.60 -13.16
C LEU A 146 5.23 -6.64 -14.24
N LEU A 147 4.86 -7.86 -13.83
CA LEU A 147 4.53 -8.96 -14.75
C LEU A 147 3.03 -9.10 -15.03
N VAL A 148 2.18 -8.45 -14.22
CA VAL A 148 0.72 -8.50 -14.31
C VAL A 148 0.18 -7.27 -15.03
#